data_AF-A0A924HW21-F1
#
_entry.id   AF-A0A924HW21-F1
#
_cell.length_a   1.000
_cell.length_b   1.000
_cell.length_c   1.000
_cell.angle_alpha   90.00
_cell.angle_beta   90.00
_cell.angle_gamma   90.00
#
_symmetry.space_group_name_H-M   'P 1'
#
loop_
_entity.id
_entity.type
_entity.pdbx_description
1 polymer ?
#
loop_
_entity_poly.entity_id
_entity_poly.type
_entity_poly.pdbx_seq_one_letter_code
_entity_poly.pdbx_strand_id
1 'polypeptide(L)'
;MPVIADWPTGISDVIGPAPDLKRVFDAFAGSTDARQRRIAVRAFDACVPAFLPGDAQPPSPENLIAGLPADQHAQREEAYRALFARCHRLLSQTRTTLNTTRLALARDVTNMPPGVRAQERVLAGETTHLDTLIGAVLGGGDANDLADLAGISSKLLLSGGRPDATPAALQYALETDAALLLASCDLGRDCSAQSLWALQLCAGEGRCDGDISSRLVLRNTHDGIDATAVDQRRHELVDAIRSGKARKIFALPLPRAD
;
A
#
# COMPACT_ATOMS: atom_id res chain seq x y z
N MET A 1 5.55 31.42 -12.20
CA MET A 1 5.55 30.12 -11.51
C MET A 1 4.79 30.30 -10.21
N PRO A 2 3.57 29.76 -10.03
CA PRO A 2 2.89 29.89 -8.76
C PRO A 2 3.58 28.97 -7.77
N VAL A 3 4.11 29.57 -6.69
CA VAL A 3 4.58 28.86 -5.51
C VAL A 3 3.38 28.14 -4.92
N ILE A 4 3.45 26.80 -4.86
CA ILE A 4 2.42 25.97 -4.25
C ILE A 4 2.51 26.20 -2.74
N ALA A 5 1.65 27.07 -2.22
CA ALA A 5 1.50 27.31 -0.79
C ALA A 5 0.84 26.10 -0.11
N ASP A 6 1.41 25.74 1.05
CA ASP A 6 0.85 24.93 2.14
C ASP A 6 0.44 23.49 1.83
N TRP A 7 1.39 22.70 1.33
CA TRP A 7 1.38 21.28 1.70
C TRP A 7 2.08 21.13 3.06
N PRO A 8 1.50 20.41 4.03
CA PRO A 8 2.16 20.14 5.30
C PRO A 8 3.57 19.62 5.04
N THR A 9 4.56 20.17 5.73
CA THR A 9 5.97 19.78 5.60
C THR A 9 6.27 18.37 6.16
N GLY A 10 5.24 17.64 6.59
CA GLY A 10 5.29 16.21 6.84
C GLY A 10 4.69 15.46 5.64
N ILE A 11 5.23 14.30 5.29
CA ILE A 11 4.65 13.38 4.31
C ILE A 11 3.42 12.70 4.96
N SER A 12 2.42 13.49 5.36
CA SER A 12 1.07 13.00 5.60
C SER A 12 0.55 12.43 4.29
N ASP A 13 -0.31 11.42 4.33
CA ASP A 13 -0.85 10.79 3.12
C ASP A 13 -1.67 11.78 2.27
N VAL A 14 -0.96 12.41 1.33
CA VAL A 14 -1.50 13.37 0.35
C VAL A 14 -2.43 12.67 -0.66
N ILE A 15 -2.27 11.37 -0.86
CA ILE A 15 -2.99 10.61 -1.89
C ILE A 15 -4.36 10.19 -1.37
N GLY A 16 -4.41 9.68 -0.14
CA GLY A 16 -5.60 9.15 0.52
C GLY A 16 -6.87 9.99 0.35
N PRO A 17 -6.84 11.29 0.71
CA PRO A 17 -8.01 12.18 0.62
C PRO A 17 -8.12 12.91 -0.72
N ALA A 18 -7.17 12.75 -1.65
CA ALA A 18 -7.13 13.55 -2.86
C ALA A 18 -8.33 13.24 -3.80
N PRO A 19 -9.14 14.25 -4.18
CA PRO A 19 -10.23 14.06 -5.13
C PRO A 19 -9.74 14.01 -6.59
N ASP A 20 -8.47 14.36 -6.84
CA ASP A 20 -7.88 14.43 -8.18
C ASP A 20 -6.42 13.97 -8.13
N LEU A 21 -6.18 12.73 -8.55
CA LEU A 21 -4.87 12.10 -8.53
C LEU A 21 -3.94 12.64 -9.62
N LYS A 22 -4.47 13.25 -10.68
CA LYS A 22 -3.61 13.95 -11.67
C LYS A 22 -2.95 15.17 -11.05
N ARG A 23 -3.68 15.93 -10.21
CA ARG A 23 -3.10 17.09 -9.53
C ARG A 23 -1.96 16.68 -8.60
N VAL A 24 -2.12 15.57 -7.89
CA VAL A 24 -1.05 15.01 -7.05
C VAL A 24 0.14 14.57 -7.91
N PHE A 25 -0.10 13.84 -8.99
CA PHE A 25 0.95 13.43 -9.93
C PHE A 25 1.73 14.64 -10.47
N ASP A 26 1.04 15.63 -11.02
CA ASP A 26 1.65 16.82 -11.63
C ASP A 26 2.46 17.63 -10.61
N ALA A 27 2.05 17.64 -9.33
CA ALA A 27 2.75 18.37 -8.27
C ALA A 27 4.10 17.73 -7.90
N PHE A 28 4.23 16.40 -7.96
CA PHE A 28 5.41 15.71 -7.43
C PHE A 28 6.27 14.99 -8.48
N ALA A 29 5.75 14.75 -9.70
CA ALA A 29 6.47 13.98 -10.73
C ALA A 29 7.81 14.62 -11.13
N GLY A 30 7.89 15.95 -11.12
CA GLY A 30 9.11 16.70 -11.45
C GLY A 30 10.05 16.96 -10.27
N SER A 31 9.76 16.44 -9.08
CA SER A 31 10.57 16.72 -7.88
C SER A 31 11.95 16.09 -7.95
N THR A 32 12.95 16.79 -7.40
CA THR A 32 14.30 16.24 -7.20
C THR A 32 14.37 15.29 -6.00
N ASP A 33 13.45 15.39 -5.03
CA ASP A 33 13.34 14.44 -3.92
C ASP A 33 12.62 13.16 -4.39
N ALA A 34 13.32 12.02 -4.28
CA ALA A 34 12.77 10.71 -4.63
C ALA A 34 11.51 10.37 -3.81
N ARG A 35 11.42 10.78 -2.55
CA ARG A 35 10.23 10.55 -1.71
C ARG A 35 8.99 11.22 -2.29
N GLN A 36 9.14 12.45 -2.78
CA GLN A 36 8.06 13.16 -3.43
C GLN A 36 7.69 12.49 -4.76
N ARG A 37 8.67 12.11 -5.59
CA ARG A 37 8.37 11.37 -6.82
C ARG A 37 7.59 10.08 -6.57
N ARG A 38 7.85 9.36 -5.47
CA ARG A 38 7.07 8.18 -5.07
C ARG A 38 5.60 8.49 -4.77
N ILE A 39 5.28 9.69 -4.29
CA ILE A 39 3.88 10.15 -4.16
C ILE A 39 3.23 10.23 -5.54
N ALA A 40 3.92 10.80 -6.54
CA ALA A 40 3.40 10.83 -7.91
C ALA A 40 3.23 9.42 -8.49
N VAL A 41 4.20 8.53 -8.29
CA VAL A 41 4.12 7.14 -8.76
C VAL A 41 2.90 6.43 -8.15
N ARG A 42 2.69 6.53 -6.83
CA ARG A 42 1.51 5.94 -6.17
C ARG A 42 0.19 6.52 -6.68
N ALA A 43 0.12 7.83 -6.91
CA ALA A 43 -1.07 8.46 -7.50
C ALA A 43 -1.34 7.96 -8.94
N PHE A 44 -0.29 7.70 -9.71
CA PHE A 44 -0.39 7.14 -11.06
C PHE A 44 -0.81 5.67 -11.04
N ASP A 45 -0.18 4.85 -10.21
CA ASP A 45 -0.43 3.41 -10.10
C ASP A 45 -1.80 3.08 -9.48
N ALA A 46 -2.37 4.00 -8.70
CA ALA A 46 -3.76 3.90 -8.25
C ALA A 46 -4.77 3.93 -9.41
N CYS A 47 -4.38 4.46 -10.57
CA CYS A 47 -5.25 4.63 -11.73
C CYS A 47 -4.91 3.68 -12.90
N VAL A 48 -3.62 3.49 -13.23
CA VAL A 48 -3.18 3.09 -14.59
C VAL A 48 -2.84 1.60 -14.81
N PRO A 49 -3.08 0.64 -13.89
CA PRO A 49 -3.42 -0.72 -14.32
C PRO A 49 -4.94 -0.91 -14.38
N ALA A 50 -5.68 -0.40 -13.40
CA ALA A 50 -7.10 -0.70 -13.23
C ALA A 50 -7.97 -0.12 -14.37
N PHE A 51 -7.77 1.15 -14.72
CA PHE A 51 -8.64 1.87 -15.66
C PHE A 51 -7.95 2.20 -16.98
N LEU A 52 -6.85 1.53 -17.32
CA LEU A 52 -6.16 1.77 -18.58
C LEU A 52 -7.11 1.39 -19.74
N PRO A 53 -7.53 2.35 -20.59
CA PRO A 53 -8.47 2.07 -21.67
C PRO A 53 -7.85 1.10 -22.68
N GLY A 54 -8.69 0.29 -23.35
CA GLY A 54 -8.28 -0.44 -24.55
C GLY A 54 -7.89 0.48 -25.70
N ASP A 55 -7.29 -0.07 -26.76
CA ASP A 55 -6.98 0.73 -27.95
C ASP A 55 -8.27 1.32 -28.54
N ALA A 56 -8.27 2.64 -28.78
CA ALA A 56 -9.40 3.42 -29.28
C ALA A 56 -10.68 3.43 -28.40
N GLN A 57 -10.60 3.00 -27.14
CA GLN A 57 -11.74 3.08 -26.19
C GLN A 57 -11.56 4.26 -25.21
N PRO A 58 -12.66 4.93 -24.79
CA PRO A 58 -12.58 5.86 -23.68
C PRO A 58 -12.30 5.11 -22.37
N PRO A 59 -11.59 5.73 -21.40
CA PRO A 59 -11.43 5.16 -20.07
C PRO A 59 -12.79 5.02 -19.39
N SER A 60 -13.03 3.88 -18.76
CA SER A 60 -14.33 3.55 -18.18
C SER A 60 -14.19 2.51 -17.07
N PRO A 61 -14.97 2.63 -15.97
CA PRO A 61 -15.03 1.58 -14.95
C PRO A 61 -15.97 0.42 -15.34
N GLU A 62 -16.78 0.56 -16.40
CA GLU A 62 -17.88 -0.37 -16.69
C GLU A 62 -17.42 -1.81 -16.92
N ASN A 63 -16.24 -2.03 -17.50
CA ASN A 63 -15.70 -3.38 -17.69
C ASN A 63 -15.39 -4.08 -16.36
N LEU A 64 -14.95 -3.32 -15.35
CA LEU A 64 -14.68 -3.85 -14.01
C LEU A 64 -15.99 -4.10 -13.26
N ILE A 65 -16.96 -3.18 -13.40
CA ILE A 65 -18.29 -3.29 -12.80
C ILE A 65 -19.04 -4.50 -13.37
N ALA A 66 -19.02 -4.71 -14.69
CA ALA A 66 -19.69 -5.82 -15.34
C ALA A 66 -19.17 -7.21 -14.89
N GLY A 67 -17.93 -7.28 -14.40
CA GLY A 67 -17.33 -8.50 -13.88
C GLY A 67 -17.59 -8.75 -12.39
N LEU A 68 -18.35 -7.89 -11.71
CA LEU A 68 -18.60 -8.02 -10.28
C LEU A 68 -19.49 -9.22 -9.95
N PRO A 69 -19.21 -9.96 -8.86
CA PRO A 69 -20.14 -10.94 -8.32
C PRO A 69 -21.40 -10.25 -7.79
N ALA A 70 -22.50 -11.01 -7.67
CA ALA A 70 -23.77 -10.49 -7.14
C ALA A 70 -23.66 -10.01 -5.68
N ASP A 71 -22.78 -10.64 -4.89
CA ASP A 71 -22.54 -10.23 -3.50
C ASP A 71 -21.84 -8.87 -3.44
N GLN A 72 -22.41 -7.96 -2.64
CA GLN A 72 -21.97 -6.57 -2.48
C GLN A 72 -21.81 -5.77 -3.79
N HIS A 73 -22.49 -6.17 -4.87
CA HIS A 73 -22.33 -5.55 -6.19
C HIS A 73 -22.50 -4.02 -6.14
N ALA A 74 -23.54 -3.53 -5.47
CA ALA A 74 -23.85 -2.10 -5.40
C ALA A 74 -22.74 -1.30 -4.71
N GLN A 75 -22.22 -1.78 -3.57
CA GLN A 75 -21.15 -1.10 -2.84
C GLN A 75 -19.84 -1.11 -3.65
N ARG A 76 -19.54 -2.23 -4.32
CA ARG A 76 -18.34 -2.36 -5.14
C ARG A 76 -18.40 -1.49 -6.39
N GLU A 77 -19.57 -1.39 -7.01
CA GLU A 77 -19.82 -0.48 -8.12
C GLU A 77 -19.60 0.98 -7.69
N GLU A 78 -20.18 1.40 -6.57
CA GLU A 78 -19.98 2.75 -6.03
C GLU A 78 -18.50 3.04 -5.78
N ALA A 79 -17.76 2.10 -5.20
CA ALA A 79 -16.33 2.24 -4.97
C ALA A 79 -15.53 2.35 -6.28
N TYR A 80 -15.85 1.56 -7.31
CA TYR A 80 -15.20 1.69 -8.63
C TYR A 80 -15.49 3.05 -9.27
N ARG A 81 -16.73 3.53 -9.21
CA ARG A 81 -17.09 4.86 -9.73
C ARG A 81 -16.38 5.98 -8.97
N ALA A 82 -16.28 5.88 -7.65
CA ALA A 82 -15.55 6.84 -6.82
C ALA A 82 -14.04 6.84 -7.12
N LEU A 83 -13.41 5.67 -7.29
CA LEU A 83 -12.01 5.56 -7.72
C LEU A 83 -11.80 6.18 -9.10
N PHE A 84 -12.68 5.84 -10.06
CA PHE A 84 -12.60 6.37 -11.41
C PHE A 84 -12.71 7.90 -11.44
N ALA A 85 -13.61 8.49 -10.64
CA ALA A 85 -13.77 9.93 -10.53
C ALA A 85 -12.46 10.63 -10.12
N ARG A 86 -11.69 10.05 -9.19
CA ARG A 86 -10.38 10.57 -8.78
C ARG A 86 -9.31 10.46 -9.87
N CYS A 87 -9.47 9.51 -10.78
CA CYS A 87 -8.55 9.23 -11.88
C CYS A 87 -8.92 9.94 -13.20
N HIS A 88 -10.13 10.49 -13.34
CA HIS A 88 -10.67 10.96 -14.62
C HIS A 88 -9.74 11.90 -15.38
N ARG A 89 -9.14 12.89 -14.70
CA ARG A 89 -8.19 13.82 -15.33
C ARG A 89 -6.87 13.16 -15.74
N LEU A 90 -6.42 12.14 -15.03
CA LEU A 90 -5.22 11.38 -15.41
C LEU A 90 -5.52 10.56 -16.66
N LEU A 91 -6.68 9.90 -16.67
CA LEU A 91 -7.15 9.00 -17.72
C LEU A 91 -7.61 9.72 -19.00
N SER A 92 -7.83 11.04 -18.95
CA SER A 92 -8.12 11.84 -20.16
C SER A 92 -6.93 11.97 -21.11
N GLN A 93 -5.74 11.51 -20.70
CA GLN A 93 -4.57 11.42 -21.56
C GLN A 93 -4.69 10.22 -22.51
N THR A 94 -3.96 10.28 -23.63
CA THR A 94 -3.95 9.15 -24.57
C THR A 94 -3.33 7.90 -23.92
N ARG A 95 -3.80 6.72 -24.32
CA ARG A 95 -3.21 5.43 -23.90
C ARG A 95 -1.70 5.38 -24.16
N THR A 96 -1.24 5.94 -25.28
CA THR A 96 0.19 6.06 -25.60
C THR A 96 0.91 6.89 -24.55
N THR A 97 0.40 8.08 -24.19
CA THR A 97 0.98 8.94 -23.15
C THR A 97 1.03 8.24 -21.79
N LEU A 98 -0.05 7.56 -21.41
CA LEU A 98 -0.13 6.81 -20.16
C LEU A 98 0.91 5.67 -20.14
N ASN A 99 1.02 4.89 -21.21
CA ASN A 99 2.02 3.83 -21.32
C ASN A 99 3.45 4.36 -21.32
N THR A 100 3.74 5.44 -22.04
CA THR A 100 5.05 6.10 -22.01
C THR A 100 5.40 6.58 -20.61
N THR A 101 4.44 7.19 -19.91
CA THR A 101 4.62 7.64 -18.52
C THR A 101 4.89 6.47 -17.59
N ARG A 102 4.08 5.41 -17.66
CA ARG A 102 4.28 4.17 -16.88
C ARG A 102 5.67 3.58 -17.08
N LEU A 103 6.12 3.49 -18.35
CA LEU A 103 7.45 2.98 -18.69
C LEU A 103 8.57 3.90 -18.18
N ALA A 104 8.39 5.22 -18.24
CA ALA A 104 9.36 6.18 -17.71
C ALA A 104 9.48 6.07 -16.19
N LEU A 105 8.35 5.97 -15.46
CA LEU A 105 8.32 5.79 -14.01
C LEU A 105 8.99 4.49 -13.60
N ALA A 106 8.72 3.38 -14.30
CA ALA A 106 9.26 2.06 -14.00
C ALA A 106 10.78 1.94 -14.26
N ARG A 107 11.35 2.75 -15.15
CA ARG A 107 12.80 2.73 -15.46
C ARG A 107 13.65 3.36 -14.36
N ASP A 108 13.10 4.30 -13.60
CA ASP A 108 13.82 4.94 -12.50
C ASP A 108 13.67 4.11 -11.23
N VAL A 109 14.73 3.40 -10.84
CA VAL A 109 14.75 2.55 -9.65
C VAL A 109 14.49 3.32 -8.34
N THR A 110 14.67 4.64 -8.33
CA THR A 110 14.43 5.48 -7.15
C THR A 110 12.94 5.77 -6.93
N ASN A 111 12.12 5.57 -7.96
CA ASN A 111 10.66 5.71 -7.92
C ASN A 111 9.97 4.50 -7.27
N MET A 112 10.68 3.38 -7.10
CA MET A 112 10.13 2.24 -6.39
C MET A 112 10.32 2.43 -4.86
N PRO A 113 9.24 2.41 -4.06
CA PRO A 113 9.33 2.48 -2.60
C PRO A 113 10.26 1.40 -2.02
N PRO A 114 11.06 1.71 -0.99
CA PRO A 114 11.89 0.71 -0.33
C PRO A 114 11.09 -0.49 0.19
N GLY A 115 9.85 -0.29 0.64
CA GLY A 115 8.95 -1.37 1.06
C GLY A 115 8.54 -2.29 -0.09
N VAL A 116 8.14 -1.73 -1.25
CA VAL A 116 7.86 -2.52 -2.46
C VAL A 116 9.10 -3.28 -2.95
N ARG A 117 10.27 -2.62 -2.96
CA ARG A 117 11.55 -3.27 -3.29
C ARG A 117 11.84 -4.44 -2.36
N ALA A 118 11.54 -4.29 -1.06
CA ALA A 118 11.71 -5.34 -0.08
C ALA A 118 10.79 -6.53 -0.39
N GLN A 119 9.53 -6.28 -0.75
CA GLN A 119 8.61 -7.34 -1.19
C GLN A 119 9.10 -8.08 -2.43
N GLU A 120 9.53 -7.36 -3.47
CA GLU A 120 10.01 -7.99 -4.71
C GLU A 120 11.23 -8.87 -4.47
N ARG A 121 12.17 -8.42 -3.62
CA ARG A 121 13.36 -9.18 -3.24
C ARG A 121 12.98 -10.47 -2.52
N VAL A 122 12.04 -10.41 -1.58
CA VAL A 122 11.53 -11.59 -0.87
C VAL A 122 10.87 -12.58 -1.83
N LEU A 123 10.07 -12.09 -2.79
CA LEU A 123 9.45 -12.93 -3.83
C LEU A 123 10.49 -13.57 -4.76
N ALA A 124 11.59 -12.89 -5.03
CA ALA A 124 12.72 -13.42 -5.79
C ALA A 124 13.63 -14.38 -4.98
N GLY A 125 13.36 -14.58 -3.69
CA GLY A 125 14.21 -15.39 -2.80
C GLY A 125 15.51 -14.69 -2.37
N GLU A 126 15.65 -13.40 -2.64
CA GLU A 126 16.85 -12.61 -2.36
C GLU A 126 16.73 -11.85 -1.03
N THR A 127 17.36 -12.34 0.02
CA THR A 127 17.26 -11.74 1.37
C THR A 127 18.44 -10.83 1.74
N THR A 128 19.53 -10.84 0.96
CA THR A 128 20.85 -10.25 1.29
C THR A 128 20.86 -8.74 1.57
N HIS A 129 19.77 -8.01 1.29
CA HIS A 129 19.69 -6.56 1.54
C HIS A 129 18.39 -6.14 2.25
N LEU A 130 17.62 -7.10 2.76
CA LEU A 130 16.29 -6.82 3.28
C LEU A 130 16.34 -5.88 4.49
N ASP A 131 17.29 -6.07 5.41
CA ASP A 131 17.47 -5.20 6.58
C ASP A 131 17.77 -3.74 6.21
N THR A 132 18.46 -3.53 5.10
CA THR A 132 18.77 -2.17 4.61
C THR A 132 17.51 -1.50 4.08
N LEU A 133 16.66 -2.24 3.36
CA LEU A 133 15.40 -1.73 2.83
C LEU A 133 14.38 -1.47 3.94
N ILE A 134 14.23 -2.41 4.89
CA ILE A 134 13.40 -2.22 6.09
C ILE A 134 13.90 -1.02 6.89
N GLY A 135 15.22 -0.90 7.11
CA GLY A 135 15.82 0.24 7.78
C GLY A 135 15.54 1.58 7.08
N ALA A 136 15.51 1.59 5.73
CA ALA A 136 15.18 2.78 4.95
C ALA A 136 13.71 3.17 5.07
N VAL A 137 12.79 2.20 5.15
CA VAL A 137 11.36 2.48 5.43
C VAL A 137 11.20 3.09 6.81
N LEU A 138 11.74 2.42 7.84
CA LEU A 138 11.57 2.82 9.24
C LEU A 138 12.21 4.19 9.54
N GLY A 139 13.31 4.52 8.86
CA GLY A 139 13.95 5.84 8.96
C GLY A 139 13.37 6.90 8.01
N GLY A 140 12.55 6.51 7.03
CA GLY A 140 12.07 7.38 5.96
C GLY A 140 10.90 8.29 6.35
N GLY A 141 10.12 7.88 7.37
CA GLY A 141 8.99 8.63 7.90
C GLY A 141 7.75 8.69 7.00
N ASP A 142 7.69 7.88 5.94
CA ASP A 142 6.55 7.79 5.03
C ASP A 142 5.65 6.62 5.45
N ALA A 143 4.44 6.94 5.92
CA ALA A 143 3.49 5.94 6.38
C ALA A 143 3.06 4.98 5.25
N ASN A 144 3.06 5.42 3.99
CA ASN A 144 2.76 4.54 2.87
C ASN A 144 3.89 3.51 2.64
N ASP A 145 5.15 3.93 2.77
CA ASP A 145 6.30 3.00 2.68
C ASP A 145 6.27 1.95 3.81
N LEU A 146 5.74 2.30 5.00
CA LEU A 146 5.53 1.35 6.11
C LEU A 146 4.46 0.31 5.79
N ALA A 147 3.33 0.74 5.24
CA ALA A 147 2.27 -0.19 4.81
C ALA A 147 2.77 -1.16 3.72
N ASP A 148 3.69 -0.71 2.86
CA ASP A 148 4.32 -1.55 1.84
C ASP A 148 5.21 -2.66 2.44
N LEU A 149 5.55 -2.64 3.74
CA LEU A 149 6.22 -3.75 4.40
C LEU A 149 5.28 -4.90 4.78
N ALA A 150 3.97 -4.66 4.81
CA ALA A 150 3.02 -5.69 5.17
C ALA A 150 3.01 -6.84 4.15
N GLY A 151 3.08 -8.06 4.67
CA GLY A 151 3.14 -9.30 3.88
C GLY A 151 4.57 -9.82 3.74
N ILE A 152 5.59 -9.04 4.10
CA ILE A 152 6.99 -9.51 4.04
C ILE A 152 7.22 -10.63 5.05
N SER A 153 6.66 -10.52 6.26
CA SER A 153 6.90 -11.48 7.34
C SER A 153 6.37 -12.86 6.94
N SER A 154 5.12 -12.91 6.47
CA SER A 154 4.48 -14.16 6.02
C SER A 154 5.15 -14.72 4.77
N LYS A 155 5.49 -13.87 3.78
CA LYS A 155 6.21 -14.30 2.57
C LYS A 155 7.56 -14.91 2.88
N LEU A 156 8.36 -14.31 3.78
CA LEU A 156 9.66 -14.86 4.19
C LEU A 156 9.54 -16.23 4.84
N LEU A 157 8.49 -16.44 5.64
CA LEU A 157 8.26 -17.72 6.29
C LEU A 157 7.90 -18.80 5.26
N LEU A 158 7.07 -18.44 4.27
CA LEU A 158 6.59 -19.36 3.24
C LEU A 158 7.63 -19.64 2.13
N SER A 159 8.41 -18.64 1.72
CA SER A 159 9.37 -18.76 0.61
C SER A 159 10.67 -19.46 1.00
N GLY A 160 11.02 -19.45 2.29
CA GLY A 160 12.32 -19.91 2.76
C GLY A 160 12.46 -21.42 2.97
N GLY A 161 11.41 -22.24 2.76
CA GLY A 161 11.43 -23.67 3.06
C GLY A 161 11.95 -23.97 4.48
N ARG A 162 11.73 -23.04 5.41
CA ARG A 162 12.41 -23.04 6.70
C ARG A 162 11.83 -24.16 7.55
N PRO A 163 12.68 -24.94 8.25
CA PRO A 163 12.21 -25.94 9.22
C PRO A 163 11.36 -25.33 10.36
N ASP A 164 11.44 -24.00 10.53
CA ASP A 164 10.77 -23.24 11.58
C ASP A 164 9.36 -22.71 11.17
N ALA A 165 8.87 -23.07 9.97
CA ALA A 165 7.56 -22.67 9.45
C ALA A 165 6.41 -23.41 10.17
N THR A 166 6.31 -23.21 11.49
CA THR A 166 5.24 -23.74 12.32
C THR A 166 3.96 -22.92 12.14
N PRO A 167 2.76 -23.49 12.42
CA PRO A 167 1.52 -22.72 12.43
C PRO A 167 1.59 -21.49 13.32
N ALA A 168 2.25 -21.58 14.49
CA ALA A 168 2.44 -20.45 15.39
C ALA A 168 3.35 -19.35 14.81
N ALA A 169 4.41 -19.72 14.10
CA ALA A 169 5.26 -18.76 13.41
C ALA A 169 4.54 -18.07 12.25
N LEU A 170 3.68 -18.79 11.51
CA LEU A 170 2.87 -18.21 10.45
C LEU A 170 1.83 -17.26 11.00
N GLN A 171 1.17 -17.66 12.08
CA GLN A 171 0.23 -16.83 12.82
C GLN A 171 0.89 -15.53 13.28
N TYR A 172 2.07 -15.62 13.89
CA TYR A 172 2.87 -14.45 14.24
C TYR A 172 3.19 -13.61 13.00
N ALA A 173 3.66 -14.20 11.90
CA ALA A 173 3.98 -13.43 10.71
C ALA A 173 2.76 -12.66 10.15
N LEU A 174 1.59 -13.29 10.10
CA LEU A 174 0.35 -12.68 9.63
C LEU A 174 -0.14 -11.54 10.55
N GLU A 175 -0.08 -11.74 11.86
CA GLU A 175 -0.43 -10.71 12.84
C GLU A 175 0.50 -9.49 12.77
N THR A 176 1.80 -9.69 12.54
CA THR A 176 2.77 -8.60 12.33
C THR A 176 2.47 -7.86 11.03
N ASP A 177 2.17 -8.59 9.96
CA ASP A 177 1.81 -7.99 8.67
C ASP A 177 0.52 -7.16 8.78
N ALA A 178 -0.49 -7.64 9.52
CA ALA A 178 -1.71 -6.87 9.82
C ALA A 178 -1.41 -5.64 10.69
N ALA A 179 -0.57 -5.79 11.71
CA ALA A 179 -0.20 -4.70 12.61
C ALA A 179 0.56 -3.57 11.88
N LEU A 180 1.40 -3.89 10.89
CA LEU A 180 2.08 -2.88 10.06
C LEU A 180 1.11 -2.01 9.27
N LEU A 181 0.05 -2.63 8.74
CA LEU A 181 -1.01 -1.92 8.03
C LEU A 181 -1.72 -0.93 8.96
N LEU A 182 -2.07 -1.34 10.18
CA LEU A 182 -2.71 -0.45 11.16
C LEU A 182 -1.76 0.62 11.71
N ALA A 183 -0.50 0.26 11.98
CA ALA A 183 0.52 1.20 12.45
C ALA A 183 0.75 2.32 11.44
N SER A 184 0.64 2.03 10.13
CA SER A 184 0.72 3.06 9.09
C SER A 184 -0.37 4.13 9.24
N CYS A 185 -1.58 3.75 9.65
CA CYS A 185 -2.67 4.69 9.93
C CYS A 185 -2.30 5.64 11.07
N ASP A 186 -1.76 5.09 12.17
CA ASP A 186 -1.34 5.88 13.35
C ASP A 186 -0.15 6.81 13.08
N LEU A 187 0.56 6.53 11.99
CA LEU A 187 1.76 7.27 11.56
C LEU A 187 1.46 8.21 10.38
N GLY A 188 0.19 8.37 9.99
CA GLY A 188 -0.25 9.43 9.07
C GLY A 188 -0.75 8.97 7.70
N ARG A 189 -0.97 7.67 7.50
CA ARG A 189 -1.72 7.16 6.34
C ARG A 189 -3.21 7.44 6.49
N ASP A 190 -3.91 7.87 5.43
CA ASP A 190 -5.35 8.02 5.49
C ASP A 190 -5.99 6.63 5.48
N CYS A 191 -6.70 6.38 6.57
CA CYS A 191 -7.34 5.12 6.91
C CYS A 191 -8.84 5.31 7.15
N SER A 192 -9.38 6.46 6.75
CA SER A 192 -10.81 6.73 6.80
C SER A 192 -11.58 5.83 5.82
N ALA A 193 -12.89 5.70 6.03
CA ALA A 193 -13.77 4.95 5.11
C ALA A 193 -13.79 5.51 3.67
N GLN A 194 -13.38 6.77 3.50
CA GLN A 194 -13.29 7.45 2.20
C GLN A 194 -11.85 7.52 1.67
N SER A 195 -10.88 6.90 2.36
CA SER A 195 -9.50 6.84 1.88
C SER A 195 -9.42 6.12 0.53
N LEU A 196 -8.40 6.45 -0.27
CA LEU A 196 -8.10 5.71 -1.50
C LEU A 196 -8.01 4.19 -1.24
N TRP A 197 -7.41 3.82 -0.11
CA TRP A 197 -7.21 2.43 0.25
C TRP A 197 -8.51 1.71 0.63
N ALA A 198 -9.41 2.36 1.37
CA ALA A 198 -10.74 1.81 1.67
C ALA A 198 -11.55 1.58 0.40
N LEU A 199 -11.48 2.52 -0.55
CA LEU A 199 -12.13 2.37 -1.85
C LEU A 199 -11.54 1.22 -2.66
N GLN A 200 -10.21 1.05 -2.67
CA GLN A 200 -9.53 -0.06 -3.34
C GLN A 200 -9.91 -1.42 -2.74
N LEU A 201 -9.98 -1.54 -1.40
CA LEU A 201 -10.42 -2.77 -0.73
C LEU A 201 -11.89 -3.11 -1.02
N CYS A 202 -12.76 -2.10 -1.02
CA CYS A 202 -14.16 -2.32 -1.38
C CYS A 202 -14.28 -2.75 -2.84
N ALA A 203 -13.75 -1.96 -3.79
CA ALA A 203 -13.85 -2.24 -5.22
C ALA A 203 -13.23 -3.60 -5.60
N GLY A 204 -12.01 -3.88 -5.15
CA GLY A 204 -11.24 -5.07 -5.52
C GLY A 204 -11.60 -6.33 -4.74
N GLU A 205 -11.82 -6.22 -3.43
CA GLU A 205 -11.93 -7.39 -2.54
C GLU A 205 -13.35 -7.59 -1.97
N GLY A 206 -14.30 -6.70 -2.23
CA GLY A 206 -15.64 -6.79 -1.65
C GLY A 206 -15.64 -6.61 -0.13
N ARG A 207 -14.72 -5.79 0.39
CA ARG A 207 -14.64 -5.45 1.81
C ARG A 207 -15.14 -4.02 2.00
N CYS A 208 -16.44 -3.84 1.85
CA CYS A 208 -17.05 -2.51 1.76
C CYS A 208 -17.54 -1.96 3.10
N ASP A 209 -17.72 -2.82 4.10
CA ASP A 209 -18.22 -2.46 5.43
C ASP A 209 -17.10 -2.23 6.45
N GLY A 210 -17.45 -1.54 7.54
CA GLY A 210 -16.51 -1.25 8.64
C GLY A 210 -15.45 -0.20 8.30
N ASP A 211 -14.63 0.14 9.29
CA ASP A 211 -13.44 0.96 9.11
C ASP A 211 -12.32 0.17 8.40
N ILE A 212 -11.25 0.86 7.97
CA ILE A 212 -10.13 0.17 7.30
C ILE A 212 -9.54 -0.91 8.21
N SER A 213 -9.48 -0.66 9.53
CA SER A 213 -8.91 -1.58 10.49
C SER A 213 -9.64 -2.91 10.48
N SER A 214 -10.97 -2.85 10.52
CA SER A 214 -11.86 -3.99 10.43
C SER A 214 -11.70 -4.71 9.10
N ARG A 215 -11.63 -3.98 7.98
CA ARG A 215 -11.42 -4.56 6.64
C ARG A 215 -10.07 -5.27 6.51
N LEU A 216 -9.02 -4.73 7.12
CA LEU A 216 -7.65 -5.28 7.08
C LEU A 216 -7.50 -6.49 7.98
N VAL A 217 -8.09 -6.45 9.17
CA VAL A 217 -8.23 -7.63 10.02
C VAL A 217 -8.99 -8.70 9.26
N LEU A 218 -10.16 -8.39 8.69
CA LEU A 218 -10.95 -9.33 7.88
C LEU A 218 -10.20 -9.87 6.65
N ARG A 219 -9.31 -9.07 6.05
CA ARG A 219 -8.44 -9.46 4.93
C ARG A 219 -7.47 -10.55 5.33
N ASN A 220 -6.95 -10.47 6.54
CA ASN A 220 -5.95 -11.40 7.04
C ASN A 220 -6.58 -12.54 7.88
N THR A 221 -7.81 -12.39 8.39
CA THR A 221 -8.55 -13.44 9.14
C THR A 221 -9.19 -14.49 8.24
N HIS A 222 -8.51 -14.95 7.17
CA HIS A 222 -8.83 -16.30 6.68
C HIS A 222 -8.43 -17.26 7.80
N ASP A 223 -9.40 -17.60 8.65
CA ASP A 223 -9.34 -18.43 9.86
C ASP A 223 -8.14 -18.19 10.80
N GLY A 224 -8.38 -17.50 11.93
CA GLY A 224 -7.51 -17.63 13.12
C GLY A 224 -6.64 -16.43 13.54
N ILE A 225 -6.77 -15.24 12.93
CA ILE A 225 -6.05 -14.04 13.40
C ILE A 225 -6.70 -13.42 14.63
N ASP A 226 -5.94 -13.32 15.73
CA ASP A 226 -6.36 -12.67 16.97
C ASP A 226 -6.21 -11.14 16.85
N ALA A 227 -7.35 -10.45 16.83
CA ALA A 227 -7.40 -8.99 16.78
C ALA A 227 -6.68 -8.33 17.97
N THR A 228 -6.67 -8.97 19.14
CA THR A 228 -5.96 -8.49 20.34
C THR A 228 -4.45 -8.53 20.13
N ALA A 229 -3.94 -9.62 19.56
CA ALA A 229 -2.52 -9.77 19.24
C ALA A 229 -2.08 -8.76 18.16
N VAL A 230 -2.92 -8.51 17.16
CA VAL A 230 -2.68 -7.48 16.13
C VAL A 230 -2.59 -6.09 16.76
N ASP A 231 -3.53 -5.72 17.65
CA ASP A 231 -3.55 -4.40 18.28
C ASP A 231 -2.37 -4.20 19.24
N GLN A 232 -2.01 -5.22 20.01
CA GLN A 232 -0.80 -5.19 20.84
C GLN A 232 0.46 -4.91 19.99
N ARG A 233 0.63 -5.63 18.88
CA ARG A 233 1.78 -5.45 18.00
C ARG A 233 1.80 -4.12 17.29
N ARG A 234 0.62 -3.61 16.92
CA ARG A 234 0.46 -2.27 16.35
C ARG A 234 1.03 -1.24 17.33
N HIS A 235 0.66 -1.32 18.61
CA HIS A 235 1.20 -0.42 19.64
C HIS A 235 2.72 -0.55 19.79
N GLU A 236 3.25 -1.78 19.89
CA GLU A 236 4.69 -2.04 19.98
C GLU A 236 5.45 -1.47 18.77
N LEU A 237 4.92 -1.64 17.56
CA LEU A 237 5.47 -1.10 16.31
C LEU A 237 5.49 0.43 16.31
N VAL A 238 4.36 1.06 16.63
CA VAL A 238 4.23 2.52 16.67
C VAL A 238 5.22 3.11 17.68
N ASP A 239 5.29 2.55 18.89
CA ASP A 239 6.21 3.02 19.93
C ASP A 239 7.66 2.85 19.51
N ALA A 240 8.03 1.71 18.94
CA ALA A 240 9.40 1.49 18.50
C ALA A 240 9.79 2.34 17.29
N ILE A 241 8.86 2.66 16.38
CA ILE A 241 9.11 3.59 15.27
C ILE A 241 9.33 4.99 15.82
N ARG A 242 8.42 5.47 16.69
CA ARG A 242 8.55 6.79 17.33
C ARG A 242 9.81 6.92 18.17
N SER A 243 10.26 5.84 18.82
CA SER A 243 11.47 5.83 19.64
C SER A 243 12.76 5.50 18.85
N GLY A 244 12.70 5.30 17.53
CA GLY A 244 13.86 4.92 16.71
C GLY A 244 14.43 3.51 16.96
N LYS A 245 13.67 2.61 17.60
CA LYS A 245 14.06 1.23 17.98
C LYS A 245 13.44 0.14 17.09
N ALA A 246 12.67 0.52 16.07
CA ALA A 246 11.85 -0.39 15.26
C ALA A 246 12.62 -1.54 14.57
N ARG A 247 13.94 -1.41 14.34
CA ARG A 247 14.77 -2.51 13.79
C ARG A 247 14.72 -3.79 14.64
N LYS A 248 14.48 -3.68 15.94
CA LYS A 248 14.37 -4.85 16.84
C LYS A 248 13.09 -5.65 16.65
N ILE A 249 12.04 -5.08 16.06
CA ILE A 249 10.74 -5.76 15.86
C ILE A 249 10.76 -6.64 14.61
N PHE A 250 11.47 -6.20 13.57
CA PHE A 250 11.66 -6.98 12.34
C PHE A 250 12.78 -8.02 12.45
N ALA A 251 13.65 -7.90 13.45
CA ALA A 251 14.53 -8.96 13.86
C ALA A 251 13.69 -10.04 14.55
N LEU A 252 12.93 -10.81 13.76
CA LEU A 252 12.14 -11.96 14.19
C LEU A 252 12.91 -12.72 15.29
N PRO A 253 12.49 -12.71 16.56
CA PRO A 253 12.76 -13.85 17.39
C PRO A 253 11.80 -14.90 16.85
N LEU A 254 12.25 -15.70 15.87
CA LEU A 254 11.61 -16.98 15.65
C LEU A 254 11.59 -17.65 17.03
N PRO A 255 10.42 -18.10 17.53
CA PRO A 255 10.38 -18.80 18.81
C PRO A 255 11.43 -19.91 18.73
N ARG A 256 12.38 -19.89 19.66
CA ARG A 256 13.33 -20.99 19.77
C ARG A 256 12.51 -22.23 20.05
N ALA A 257 12.67 -23.24 19.20
CA ALA A 257 12.22 -24.58 19.53
C ALA A 257 12.97 -24.99 20.80
N ASP A 258 12.25 -25.11 21.90
CA ASP A 258 12.68 -25.87 23.07
C ASP A 258 12.46 -27.37 22.79
#